data_AF-A0A966MWA1-F1
#
_entry.id   AF-A0A966MWA1-F1
#
_cell.length_a   1.000
_cell.length_b   1.000
_cell.length_c   1.000
_cell.angle_alpha   90.00
_cell.angle_beta   90.00
_cell.angle_gamma   90.00
#
_symmetry.space_group_name_H-M   'P 1'
#
loop_
_entity.id
_entity.type
_entity.pdbx_description
1 polymer ?
#
loop_
_entity_poly.entity_id
_entity_poly.type
_entity_poly.pdbx_seq_one_letter_code
_entity_poly.pdbx_strand_id
1 'polypeptide(L)'
;MARRRVGMSRVRATWGRRLAGLGVALLAGVVDASPVHARQPAQPSSTEQRLRQQQNELDKLRRERSDLEARMTELQRSARSLAEEVRNLEAQRQTTRRLVAALDKQLETINDEVIKAGTELARAERELDGKRSALHRRMVEIYKRGSLYDVEAMLSAQSFAGLVARYKYLHELALNDRNLVRRVEGLRDQIATQRKLLVRLQDEVSRNRQEKDREARRLAQLESRKERNLTAVQLTAQRTRNRLQQLSRDESRIANAISALETARRRAEMSPNARPAAPSTIRTGDLGRLAWPVDGTIIYRFGRVINPNNTTTRWNGIGIGANPGTSVKSISAGEVVLADNVGTYGPTVIVTRANPLDVSLLPNVCSHPSSAGIPFPLLRREMAGPYP
;
A
#
# COMPACT_ATOMS: atom_id res chain seq x y z
N MET A 1 -43.09 -8.10 -33.90
CA MET A 1 -43.83 -9.35 -33.64
C MET A 1 -42.90 -10.37 -32.98
N ALA A 2 -43.39 -11.06 -31.94
CA ALA A 2 -42.93 -12.33 -31.31
C ALA A 2 -41.44 -12.45 -30.85
N ARG A 3 -41.10 -12.35 -29.55
CA ARG A 3 -41.22 -13.31 -28.41
C ARG A 3 -40.51 -14.68 -28.59
N ARG A 4 -39.54 -14.96 -27.69
CA ARG A 4 -39.35 -16.20 -26.88
C ARG A 4 -38.10 -16.03 -25.99
N ARG A 5 -38.21 -15.57 -24.75
CA ARG A 5 -38.42 -16.28 -23.45
C ARG A 5 -37.34 -17.31 -23.07
N VAL A 6 -36.53 -16.85 -22.12
CA VAL A 6 -35.65 -17.54 -21.18
C VAL A 6 -36.44 -18.54 -20.32
N GLY A 7 -35.87 -19.73 -20.11
CA GLY A 7 -36.33 -20.72 -19.12
C GLY A 7 -35.41 -20.72 -17.90
N MET A 8 -35.99 -20.59 -16.71
CA MET A 8 -35.38 -20.98 -15.45
C MET A 8 -36.49 -21.44 -14.51
N SER A 9 -36.41 -22.72 -14.13
CA SER A 9 -37.31 -23.44 -13.24
C SER A 9 -37.09 -23.00 -11.79
N ARG A 10 -38.18 -22.67 -11.09
CA ARG A 10 -38.23 -22.57 -9.62
C ARG A 10 -39.10 -23.70 -9.10
N VAL A 11 -38.51 -24.55 -8.25
CA VAL A 11 -39.20 -25.59 -7.49
C VAL A 11 -39.95 -24.93 -6.33
N ARG A 12 -41.27 -25.21 -6.24
CA ARG A 12 -42.15 -24.79 -5.15
C ARG A 12 -42.14 -25.86 -4.05
N ALA A 13 -41.89 -25.44 -2.82
CA ALA A 13 -42.21 -26.19 -1.62
C ALA A 13 -43.72 -26.10 -1.33
N THR A 14 -44.30 -27.20 -0.88
CA THR A 14 -45.72 -27.37 -0.55
C THR A 14 -45.86 -27.96 0.85
N TRP A 15 -47.08 -27.78 1.41
CA TRP A 15 -47.68 -28.43 2.59
C TRP A 15 -47.27 -27.84 3.96
N GLY A 16 -48.18 -27.49 4.87
CA GLY A 16 -49.65 -27.55 4.90
C GLY A 16 -50.13 -27.01 6.26
N ARG A 17 -51.22 -26.23 6.26
CA ARG A 17 -51.95 -25.76 7.46
C ARG A 17 -53.19 -26.63 7.69
N ARG A 18 -53.61 -26.72 8.96
CA ARG A 18 -54.98 -26.94 9.54
C ARG A 18 -55.00 -28.13 10.50
N LEU A 19 -55.81 -28.21 11.57
CA LEU A 19 -56.58 -27.33 12.47
C LEU A 19 -57.20 -28.30 13.52
N ALA A 20 -57.33 -27.85 14.77
CA ALA A 20 -58.41 -28.11 15.74
C ALA A 20 -58.77 -29.55 16.23
N GLY A 21 -59.06 -29.67 17.53
CA GLY A 21 -59.87 -30.77 18.09
C GLY A 21 -59.75 -30.93 19.62
N LEU A 22 -60.86 -30.70 20.34
CA LEU A 22 -61.07 -30.66 21.80
C LEU A 22 -61.66 -31.97 22.37
N GLY A 23 -61.49 -32.21 23.69
CA GLY A 23 -62.26 -33.17 24.54
C GLY A 23 -61.47 -33.53 25.82
N VAL A 24 -61.73 -33.08 27.07
CA VAL A 24 -62.87 -33.12 28.04
C VAL A 24 -62.76 -34.26 29.10
N ALA A 25 -62.83 -33.84 30.39
CA ALA A 25 -63.27 -34.51 31.66
C ALA A 25 -62.33 -35.53 32.38
N LEU A 26 -61.82 -35.24 33.61
CA LEU A 26 -62.36 -35.51 35.00
C LEU A 26 -62.20 -37.01 35.42
N LEU A 27 -61.70 -37.48 36.58
CA LEU A 27 -61.66 -37.02 37.99
C LEU A 27 -60.69 -37.89 38.85
N ALA A 28 -60.22 -37.29 39.97
CA ALA A 28 -59.97 -37.84 41.32
C ALA A 28 -58.75 -38.74 41.65
N GLY A 29 -58.01 -38.32 42.69
CA GLY A 29 -57.08 -39.14 43.48
C GLY A 29 -56.11 -38.30 44.33
N VAL A 30 -56.43 -38.07 45.60
CA VAL A 30 -55.61 -37.37 46.63
C VAL A 30 -54.77 -38.40 47.40
N VAL A 31 -53.44 -38.22 47.53
CA VAL A 31 -52.61 -38.72 48.64
C VAL A 31 -51.38 -37.83 48.88
N ASP A 32 -51.08 -37.65 50.17
CA ASP A 32 -50.09 -36.91 50.96
C ASP A 32 -48.65 -36.53 50.50
N ALA A 33 -48.28 -35.32 50.97
CA ALA A 33 -47.07 -34.88 51.69
C ALA A 33 -45.65 -35.35 51.30
N SER A 34 -44.82 -34.39 50.85
CA SER A 34 -43.51 -34.03 51.45
C SER A 34 -42.82 -32.92 50.63
N PRO A 35 -42.32 -31.81 51.21
CA PRO A 35 -41.41 -30.92 50.51
C PRO A 35 -40.01 -31.55 50.56
N VAL A 36 -39.69 -32.37 49.57
CA VAL A 36 -38.28 -32.64 49.24
C VAL A 36 -37.66 -31.30 48.92
N HIS A 37 -36.72 -30.85 49.76
CA HIS A 37 -35.81 -29.77 49.43
C HIS A 37 -35.08 -30.16 48.14
N ALA A 38 -35.63 -29.73 47.01
CA ALA A 38 -34.96 -29.76 45.74
C ALA A 38 -33.72 -28.86 45.89
N ARG A 39 -32.58 -29.51 46.10
CA ARG A 39 -31.26 -28.92 45.98
C ARG A 39 -31.18 -28.36 44.56
N GLN A 40 -31.44 -27.06 44.41
CA GLN A 40 -31.30 -26.38 43.13
C GLN A 40 -29.87 -26.64 42.63
N PRO A 41 -29.70 -27.13 41.39
CA PRO A 41 -28.38 -27.21 40.80
C PRO A 41 -27.82 -25.80 40.77
N ALA A 42 -26.64 -25.62 41.37
CA ALA A 42 -25.88 -24.38 41.27
C ALA A 42 -25.84 -23.96 39.80
N GLN A 43 -26.31 -22.74 39.50
CA GLN A 43 -26.26 -22.22 38.15
C GLN A 43 -24.81 -22.27 37.65
N PRO A 44 -24.53 -22.78 36.44
CA PRO A 44 -23.19 -22.68 35.88
C PRO A 44 -22.86 -21.19 35.81
N SER A 45 -21.87 -20.80 36.59
CA SER A 45 -21.49 -19.41 36.81
C SER A 45 -21.31 -18.67 35.48
N SER A 46 -21.72 -17.42 35.42
CA SER A 46 -21.51 -16.51 34.26
C SER A 46 -20.06 -16.55 33.70
N THR A 47 -19.10 -16.93 34.54
CA THR A 47 -17.69 -17.14 34.23
C THR A 47 -17.44 -18.34 33.28
N GLU A 48 -18.14 -19.47 33.43
CA GLU A 48 -17.99 -20.62 32.52
C GLU A 48 -18.55 -20.33 31.12
N GLN A 49 -19.66 -19.59 31.04
CA GLN A 49 -20.20 -19.14 29.76
C GLN A 49 -19.24 -18.17 29.05
N ARG A 50 -18.64 -17.23 29.78
CA ARG A 50 -17.60 -16.32 29.25
C ARG A 50 -16.35 -17.09 28.79
N LEU A 51 -15.93 -18.11 29.53
CA LEU A 51 -14.79 -18.94 29.17
C LEU A 51 -15.04 -19.69 27.84
N ARG A 52 -16.21 -20.33 27.71
CA ARG A 52 -16.61 -21.01 26.46
C ARG A 52 -16.73 -20.03 25.30
N GLN A 53 -17.24 -18.84 25.53
CA GLN A 53 -17.36 -17.80 24.50
C GLN A 53 -15.98 -17.34 24.01
N GLN A 54 -15.04 -17.07 24.92
CA GLN A 54 -13.67 -16.70 24.57
C GLN A 54 -12.90 -17.83 23.89
N GLN A 55 -13.09 -19.09 24.30
CA GLN A 55 -12.50 -20.25 23.63
C GLN A 55 -13.03 -20.39 22.19
N ASN A 56 -14.34 -20.27 22.00
CA ASN A 56 -14.94 -20.29 20.66
C ASN A 56 -14.44 -19.14 19.77
N GLU A 57 -14.21 -17.96 20.35
CA GLU A 57 -13.67 -16.81 19.63
C GLU A 57 -12.19 -17.04 19.27
N LEU A 58 -11.39 -17.56 20.19
CA LEU A 58 -10.00 -17.96 19.92
C LEU A 58 -9.91 -18.99 18.79
N ASP A 59 -10.78 -20.00 18.79
CA ASP A 59 -10.81 -21.01 17.73
C ASP A 59 -11.22 -20.44 16.37
N LYS A 60 -12.13 -19.44 16.34
CA LYS A 60 -12.44 -18.70 15.11
C LYS A 60 -11.25 -17.90 14.60
N LEU A 61 -10.54 -17.18 15.49
CA LEU A 61 -9.34 -16.44 15.11
C LEU A 61 -8.23 -17.37 14.59
N ARG A 62 -8.02 -18.53 15.24
CA ARG A 62 -7.04 -19.53 14.80
C ARG A 62 -7.35 -20.09 13.41
N ARG A 63 -8.63 -20.33 13.11
CA ARG A 63 -9.08 -20.75 11.77
C ARG A 63 -8.82 -19.65 10.74
N GLU A 64 -9.21 -18.40 11.04
CA GLU A 64 -8.97 -17.27 10.15
C GLU A 64 -7.46 -17.06 9.91
N ARG A 65 -6.63 -17.24 10.93
CA ARG A 65 -5.17 -17.20 10.83
C ARG A 65 -4.64 -18.29 9.92
N SER A 66 -5.04 -19.54 10.11
CA SER A 66 -4.65 -20.67 9.25
C SER A 66 -5.01 -20.41 7.79
N ASP A 67 -6.21 -19.90 7.52
CA ASP A 67 -6.65 -19.54 6.17
C ASP A 67 -5.80 -18.41 5.57
N LEU A 68 -5.45 -17.39 6.37
CA LEU A 68 -4.58 -16.30 5.95
C LEU A 68 -3.13 -16.74 5.75
N GLU A 69 -2.62 -17.67 6.55
CA GLU A 69 -1.29 -18.28 6.37
C GLU A 69 -1.25 -19.11 5.09
N ALA A 70 -2.29 -19.90 4.81
CA ALA A 70 -2.43 -20.61 3.54
C ALA A 70 -2.47 -19.62 2.36
N ARG A 71 -3.27 -18.55 2.44
CA ARG A 71 -3.29 -17.47 1.44
C ARG A 71 -1.92 -16.79 1.30
N MET A 72 -1.17 -16.63 2.39
CA MET A 72 0.17 -16.03 2.35
C MET A 72 1.16 -16.94 1.62
N THR A 73 1.12 -18.26 1.84
CA THR A 73 1.96 -19.21 1.09
C THR A 73 1.60 -19.24 -0.39
N GLU A 74 0.31 -19.13 -0.73
CA GLU A 74 -0.13 -19.04 -2.12
C GLU A 74 0.30 -17.72 -2.78
N LEU A 75 0.22 -16.61 -2.05
CA LEU A 75 0.76 -15.32 -2.48
C LEU A 75 2.28 -15.38 -2.66
N GLN A 76 3.02 -16.12 -1.84
CA GLN A 76 4.47 -16.33 -2.02
C GLN A 76 4.77 -17.13 -3.29
N ARG A 77 3.98 -18.18 -3.60
CA ARG A 77 4.11 -18.92 -4.87
C ARG A 77 3.79 -18.03 -6.06
N SER A 78 2.70 -17.28 -5.98
CA SER A 78 2.29 -16.29 -6.98
C SER A 78 3.34 -15.19 -7.17
N ALA A 79 4.01 -14.76 -6.10
CA ALA A 79 5.09 -13.78 -6.17
C ALA A 79 6.34 -14.37 -6.88
N ARG A 80 6.64 -15.65 -6.68
CA ARG A 80 7.73 -16.33 -7.40
C ARG A 80 7.42 -16.47 -8.89
N SER A 81 6.22 -16.91 -9.26
CA SER A 81 5.82 -17.00 -10.68
C SER A 81 5.80 -15.62 -11.34
N LEU A 82 5.30 -14.60 -10.62
CA LEU A 82 5.34 -13.22 -11.11
C LEU A 82 6.77 -12.68 -11.22
N ALA A 83 7.69 -13.08 -10.34
CA ALA A 83 9.09 -12.68 -10.47
C ALA A 83 9.71 -13.22 -11.77
N GLU A 84 9.39 -14.45 -12.18
CA GLU A 84 9.80 -14.97 -13.49
C GLU A 84 9.11 -14.23 -14.64
N GLU A 85 7.82 -13.91 -14.52
CA GLU A 85 7.12 -13.08 -15.51
C GLU A 85 7.76 -11.70 -15.64
N VAL A 86 8.12 -11.05 -14.54
CA VAL A 86 8.81 -9.75 -14.52
C VAL A 86 10.20 -9.85 -15.16
N ARG A 87 10.94 -10.93 -14.93
CA ARG A 87 12.23 -11.18 -15.61
C ARG A 87 12.05 -11.32 -17.11
N ASN A 88 11.04 -12.08 -17.55
CA ASN A 88 10.72 -12.23 -18.97
C ASN A 88 10.28 -10.90 -19.59
N LEU A 89 9.45 -10.12 -18.91
CA LEU A 89 9.04 -8.79 -19.33
C LEU A 89 10.24 -7.83 -19.42
N GLU A 90 11.19 -7.92 -18.49
CA GLU A 90 12.41 -7.12 -18.51
C GLU A 90 13.31 -7.48 -19.70
N ALA A 91 13.47 -8.78 -19.99
CA ALA A 91 14.19 -9.23 -21.19
C ALA A 91 13.52 -8.73 -22.48
N GLN A 92 12.19 -8.85 -22.59
CA GLN A 92 11.43 -8.33 -23.73
C GLN A 92 11.55 -6.80 -23.85
N ARG A 93 11.51 -6.08 -22.73
CA ARG A 93 11.70 -4.62 -22.66
C ARG A 93 13.07 -4.23 -23.21
N GLN A 94 14.12 -4.93 -22.78
CA GLN A 94 15.48 -4.64 -23.21
C GLN A 94 15.68 -4.91 -24.70
N THR A 95 15.12 -6.00 -25.23
CA THR A 95 15.13 -6.29 -26.67
C THR A 95 14.38 -5.21 -27.46
N THR A 96 13.19 -4.82 -27.01
CA THR A 96 12.37 -3.78 -27.67
C THR A 96 13.09 -2.43 -27.67
N ARG A 97 13.75 -2.05 -26.57
CA ARG A 97 14.56 -0.82 -26.50
C ARG A 97 15.72 -0.83 -27.48
N ARG A 98 16.44 -1.95 -27.59
CA ARG A 98 17.52 -2.10 -28.57
C ARG A 98 17.00 -1.98 -30.00
N LEU A 99 15.83 -2.55 -30.28
CA LEU A 99 15.18 -2.45 -31.58
C LEU A 99 14.79 -1.00 -31.91
N VAL A 100 14.16 -0.28 -30.97
CA VAL A 100 13.81 1.14 -31.15
C VAL A 100 15.07 1.99 -31.40
N ALA A 101 16.14 1.76 -30.63
CA ALA A 101 17.42 2.47 -30.85
C ALA A 101 18.06 2.15 -32.21
N ALA A 102 17.95 0.90 -32.67
CA ALA A 102 18.42 0.51 -34.00
C ALA A 102 17.60 1.18 -35.12
N LEU A 103 16.27 1.21 -34.98
CA LEU A 103 15.38 1.90 -35.90
C LEU A 103 15.64 3.42 -35.94
N ASP A 104 15.97 4.02 -34.80
CA ASP A 104 16.37 5.43 -34.73
C ASP A 104 17.64 5.72 -35.51
N LYS A 105 18.67 4.87 -35.34
CA LYS A 105 19.90 4.98 -36.11
C LYS A 105 19.68 4.74 -37.60
N GLN A 106 18.82 3.80 -37.96
CA GLN A 106 18.45 3.56 -39.36
C GLN A 106 17.72 4.77 -39.96
N LEU A 107 16.81 5.40 -39.22
CA LEU A 107 16.12 6.61 -39.65
C LEU A 107 17.08 7.77 -39.85
N GLU A 108 18.07 7.94 -38.98
CA GLU A 108 19.12 8.96 -39.13
C GLU A 108 19.88 8.77 -40.45
N THR A 109 20.39 7.55 -40.70
CA THR A 109 21.10 7.21 -41.95
C THR A 109 20.24 7.48 -43.19
N ILE A 110 18.96 7.05 -43.18
CA ILE A 110 18.08 7.24 -44.34
C ILE A 110 17.77 8.73 -44.54
N ASN A 111 17.57 9.50 -43.47
CA ASN A 111 17.36 10.96 -43.60
C ASN A 111 18.59 11.65 -44.20
N ASP A 112 19.80 11.24 -43.82
CA ASP A 112 21.03 11.75 -44.41
C ASP A 112 21.13 11.40 -45.90
N GLU A 113 20.74 10.18 -46.28
CA GLU A 113 20.66 9.77 -47.69
C GLU A 113 19.62 10.57 -48.47
N VAL A 114 18.45 10.86 -47.87
CA VAL A 114 17.42 11.72 -48.48
C VAL A 114 17.95 13.13 -48.71
N ILE A 115 18.67 13.71 -47.73
CA ILE A 115 19.26 15.04 -47.86
C ILE A 115 20.30 15.04 -48.98
N LYS A 116 21.22 14.07 -48.99
CA LYS A 116 22.25 13.94 -50.04
C LYS A 116 21.61 13.79 -51.41
N ALA A 117 20.69 12.85 -51.58
CA ALA A 117 19.97 12.64 -52.85
C ALA A 117 19.19 13.88 -53.30
N GLY A 118 18.56 14.61 -52.37
CA GLY A 118 17.88 15.87 -52.65
C GLY A 118 18.82 16.97 -53.14
N THR A 119 20.01 17.11 -52.52
CA THR A 119 21.02 18.09 -52.95
C THR A 119 21.60 17.77 -54.32
N GLU A 120 21.87 16.49 -54.60
CA GLU A 120 22.34 16.03 -55.91
C GLU A 120 21.30 16.25 -56.99
N LEU A 121 20.03 15.93 -56.70
CA LEU A 121 18.91 16.17 -57.60
C LEU A 121 18.79 17.66 -57.96
N ALA A 122 18.81 18.55 -56.96
CA ALA A 122 18.75 19.99 -57.18
C ALA A 122 19.94 20.51 -58.01
N ARG A 123 21.13 19.92 -57.83
CA ARG A 123 22.31 20.25 -58.65
C ARG A 123 22.12 19.78 -60.10
N ALA A 124 21.65 18.55 -60.31
CA ALA A 124 21.40 18.00 -61.64
C ALA A 124 20.32 18.79 -62.39
N GLU A 125 19.25 19.21 -61.71
CA GLU A 125 18.18 20.05 -62.27
C GLU A 125 18.71 21.42 -62.73
N ARG A 126 19.50 22.11 -61.89
CA ARG A 126 20.15 23.37 -62.30
C ARG A 126 21.09 23.20 -63.48
N GLU A 127 21.86 22.10 -63.51
CA GLU A 127 22.74 21.81 -64.64
C GLU A 127 21.95 21.56 -65.92
N LEU A 128 20.85 20.79 -65.83
CA LEU A 128 19.97 20.50 -66.95
C LEU A 128 19.38 21.80 -67.52
N ASP A 129 18.91 22.72 -66.68
CA ASP A 129 18.33 23.99 -67.14
C ASP A 129 19.37 24.85 -67.88
N GLY A 130 20.60 24.90 -67.38
CA GLY A 130 21.71 25.58 -68.05
C GLY A 130 22.06 24.96 -69.41
N LYS A 131 22.20 23.63 -69.46
CA LYS A 131 22.51 22.89 -70.70
C LYS A 131 21.37 22.94 -71.70
N ARG A 132 20.13 22.89 -71.26
CA ARG A 132 18.93 23.04 -72.10
C ARG A 132 18.86 24.43 -72.73
N SER A 133 19.20 25.47 -71.96
CA SER A 133 19.26 26.85 -72.48
C SER A 133 20.38 27.03 -73.50
N ALA A 134 21.55 26.41 -73.27
CA ALA A 134 22.63 26.38 -74.25
C ALA A 134 22.22 25.64 -75.54
N LEU A 135 21.58 24.47 -75.41
CA LEU A 135 21.10 23.68 -76.54
C LEU A 135 20.03 24.43 -77.34
N HIS A 136 19.12 25.13 -76.67
CA HIS A 136 18.09 25.94 -77.33
C HIS A 136 18.71 27.06 -78.18
N ARG A 137 19.66 27.83 -77.62
CA ARG A 137 20.40 28.85 -78.38
C ARG A 137 21.10 28.25 -79.59
N ARG A 138 21.75 27.10 -79.39
CA ARG A 138 22.46 26.39 -80.46
C ARG A 138 21.53 25.93 -81.59
N MET A 139 20.36 25.38 -81.25
CA MET A 139 19.35 24.99 -82.24
C MET A 139 18.83 26.19 -83.04
N VAL A 140 18.61 27.33 -82.39
CA VAL A 140 18.20 28.58 -83.06
C VAL A 140 19.30 29.08 -84.00
N GLU A 141 20.58 29.02 -83.59
CA GLU A 141 21.71 29.37 -84.47
C GLU A 141 21.78 28.48 -85.71
N ILE A 142 21.68 27.16 -85.53
CA ILE A 142 21.69 26.19 -86.64
C ILE A 142 20.52 26.47 -87.59
N TYR A 143 19.32 26.71 -87.05
CA TYR A 143 18.13 27.05 -87.84
C TYR A 143 18.31 28.34 -88.64
N LYS A 144 18.82 29.41 -88.01
CA LYS A 144 19.00 30.71 -88.67
C LYS A 144 20.09 30.71 -89.74
N ARG A 145 21.10 29.85 -89.62
CA ARG A 145 22.20 29.73 -90.59
C ARG A 145 21.78 28.99 -91.86
N GLY A 146 20.76 28.13 -91.81
CA GLY A 146 20.30 27.36 -92.96
C GLY A 146 21.18 26.16 -93.30
N SER A 147 20.71 25.25 -94.16
CA SER A 147 21.39 23.96 -94.41
C SER A 147 22.69 24.07 -95.22
N LEU A 148 22.89 25.16 -95.95
CA LEU A 148 24.05 25.37 -96.82
C LEU A 148 25.21 26.11 -96.13
N TYR A 149 25.01 26.61 -94.90
CA TYR A 149 26.01 27.42 -94.19
C TYR A 149 27.37 26.73 -94.06
N ASP A 150 27.38 25.43 -93.74
CA ASP A 150 28.63 24.69 -93.56
C ASP A 150 29.39 24.56 -94.90
N VAL A 151 28.67 24.40 -96.01
CA VAL A 151 29.24 24.35 -97.36
C VAL A 151 29.75 25.74 -97.78
N GLU A 152 28.99 26.80 -97.53
CA GLU A 152 29.40 28.19 -97.78
C GLU A 152 30.64 28.58 -96.95
N ALA A 153 30.69 28.16 -95.68
CA ALA A 153 31.82 28.39 -94.79
C ALA A 153 33.09 27.65 -95.26
N MET A 154 32.95 26.48 -95.88
CA MET A 154 34.06 25.75 -96.49
C MET A 154 34.52 26.39 -97.82
N LEU A 155 33.59 26.75 -98.69
CA LEU A 155 33.88 27.33 -100.02
C LEU A 155 34.46 28.75 -99.95
N SER A 156 34.27 29.47 -98.85
CA SER A 156 34.87 30.80 -98.62
C SER A 156 36.34 30.78 -98.16
N ALA A 157 36.99 29.60 -98.11
CA ALA A 157 38.40 29.49 -97.76
C ALA A 157 39.32 29.97 -98.91
N GLN A 158 40.28 30.84 -98.61
CA GLN A 158 41.23 31.40 -99.60
C GLN A 158 42.46 30.50 -99.88
N SER A 159 42.64 29.42 -99.11
CA SER A 159 43.76 28.48 -99.26
C SER A 159 43.38 27.07 -98.78
N PHE A 160 44.10 26.06 -99.28
CA PHE A 160 43.89 24.66 -98.87
C PHE A 160 44.11 24.46 -97.36
N ALA A 161 45.13 25.08 -96.78
CA ALA A 161 45.37 25.05 -95.33
C ALA A 161 44.19 25.68 -94.55
N GLY A 162 43.63 26.79 -95.07
CA GLY A 162 42.45 27.42 -94.50
C GLY A 162 41.19 26.54 -94.55
N LEU A 163 41.00 25.79 -95.65
CA LEU A 163 39.92 24.83 -95.79
C LEU A 163 40.03 23.71 -94.74
N VAL A 164 41.21 23.11 -94.58
CA VAL A 164 41.45 22.03 -93.61
C VAL A 164 41.23 22.52 -92.17
N ALA A 165 41.71 23.72 -91.83
CA ALA A 165 41.48 24.31 -90.51
C ALA A 165 39.99 24.53 -90.21
N ARG A 166 39.22 25.03 -91.19
CA ARG A 166 37.76 25.23 -91.07
C ARG A 166 37.00 23.92 -90.97
N TYR A 167 37.36 22.91 -91.77
CA TYR A 167 36.79 21.58 -91.65
C TYR A 167 37.00 21.01 -90.24
N LYS A 168 38.23 21.06 -89.73
CA LYS A 168 38.54 20.61 -88.36
C LYS A 168 37.71 21.36 -87.32
N TYR A 169 37.58 22.69 -87.45
CA TYR A 169 36.77 23.47 -86.53
C TYR A 169 35.28 23.09 -86.55
N LEU A 170 34.68 22.96 -87.74
CA LEU A 170 33.28 22.54 -87.87
C LEU A 170 33.05 21.12 -87.34
N HIS A 171 34.02 20.23 -87.54
CA HIS A 171 33.98 18.88 -87.00
C HIS A 171 33.98 18.88 -85.46
N GLU A 172 34.91 19.60 -84.82
CA GLU A 172 34.95 19.75 -83.36
C GLU A 172 33.68 20.39 -82.80
N LEU A 173 33.12 21.36 -83.52
CA LEU A 173 31.88 22.02 -83.16
C LEU A 173 30.69 21.04 -83.20
N ALA A 174 30.57 20.23 -84.25
CA ALA A 174 29.54 19.20 -84.35
C ALA A 174 29.68 18.12 -83.25
N LEU A 175 30.92 17.74 -82.91
CA LEU A 175 31.18 16.83 -81.79
C LEU A 175 30.73 17.45 -80.46
N ASN A 176 31.02 18.73 -80.23
CA ASN A 176 30.57 19.45 -79.03
C ASN A 176 29.04 19.54 -78.95
N ASP A 177 28.35 19.82 -80.06
CA ASP A 177 26.88 19.83 -80.12
C ASP A 177 26.29 18.45 -79.79
N ARG A 178 26.87 17.39 -80.35
CA ARG A 178 26.46 16.01 -80.05
C ARG A 178 26.73 15.65 -78.59
N ASN A 179 27.80 16.16 -77.99
CA ASN A 179 28.08 15.99 -76.56
C ASN A 179 27.07 16.75 -75.69
N LEU A 180 26.65 17.94 -76.11
CA LEU A 180 25.63 18.73 -75.41
C LEU A 180 24.28 18.01 -75.38
N VAL A 181 23.83 17.45 -76.51
CA VAL A 181 22.60 16.65 -76.58
C VAL A 181 22.70 15.43 -75.66
N ARG A 182 23.77 14.65 -75.78
CA ARG A 182 24.02 13.48 -74.93
C ARG A 182 24.04 13.83 -73.44
N ARG A 183 24.61 14.98 -73.08
CA ARG A 183 24.63 15.46 -71.68
C ARG A 183 23.22 15.81 -71.19
N VAL A 184 22.40 16.47 -72.02
CA VAL A 184 21.00 16.80 -71.68
C VAL A 184 20.17 15.54 -71.49
N GLU A 185 20.30 14.56 -72.38
CA GLU A 185 19.62 13.26 -72.26
C GLU A 185 20.07 12.51 -70.99
N GLY A 186 21.39 12.40 -70.76
CA GLY A 186 21.93 11.75 -69.57
C GLY A 186 21.50 12.43 -68.26
N LEU A 187 21.45 13.76 -68.22
CA LEU A 187 20.94 14.50 -67.06
C LEU A 187 19.45 14.25 -66.82
N ARG A 188 18.64 14.14 -67.87
CA ARG A 188 17.21 13.80 -67.75
C ARG A 188 17.01 12.41 -67.15
N ASP A 189 17.76 11.43 -67.61
CA ASP A 189 17.69 10.05 -67.09
C ASP A 189 18.20 9.98 -65.64
N GLN A 190 19.27 10.71 -65.33
CA GLN A 190 19.80 10.83 -63.97
C GLN A 190 18.76 11.46 -63.03
N ILE A 191 18.11 12.55 -63.42
CA ILE A 191 17.05 13.19 -62.63
C ILE A 191 15.86 12.24 -62.42
N ALA A 192 15.45 11.51 -63.47
CA ALA A 192 14.35 10.56 -63.37
C ALA A 192 14.66 9.41 -62.38
N THR A 193 15.89 8.90 -62.40
CA THR A 193 16.35 7.85 -61.47
C THR A 193 16.50 8.37 -60.04
N GLN A 194 17.08 9.57 -59.85
CA GLN A 194 17.20 10.22 -58.54
C GLN A 194 15.83 10.54 -57.92
N ARG A 195 14.85 11.01 -58.70
CA ARG A 195 13.47 11.23 -58.21
C ARG A 195 12.82 9.93 -57.75
N LYS A 196 12.97 8.84 -58.50
CA LYS A 196 12.47 7.50 -58.09
C LYS A 196 13.17 7.01 -56.82
N LEU A 197 14.46 7.25 -56.68
CA LEU A 197 15.20 6.92 -55.45
C LEU A 197 14.67 7.73 -54.27
N LEU A 198 14.48 9.03 -54.42
CA LEU A 198 13.98 9.91 -53.35
C LEU A 198 12.60 9.47 -52.85
N VAL A 199 11.69 9.12 -53.75
CA VAL A 199 10.36 8.59 -53.37
C VAL A 199 10.49 7.29 -52.57
N ARG A 200 11.36 6.36 -53.01
CA ARG A 200 11.60 5.11 -52.27
C ARG A 200 12.17 5.37 -50.87
N LEU A 201 13.13 6.26 -50.74
CA LEU A 201 13.71 6.63 -49.44
C LEU A 201 12.66 7.28 -48.53
N GLN A 202 11.79 8.16 -49.05
CA GLN A 202 10.70 8.76 -48.28
C GLN A 202 9.67 7.73 -47.80
N ASP A 203 9.36 6.73 -48.63
CA ASP A 203 8.51 5.61 -48.25
C ASP A 203 9.16 4.76 -47.14
N GLU A 204 10.47 4.50 -47.24
CA GLU A 204 11.24 3.79 -46.21
C GLU A 204 11.28 4.56 -44.89
N VAL A 205 11.50 5.88 -44.91
CA VAL A 205 11.40 6.74 -43.71
C VAL A 205 10.02 6.60 -43.08
N SER A 206 8.96 6.66 -43.89
CA SER A 206 7.58 6.58 -43.39
C SER A 206 7.29 5.21 -42.77
N ARG A 207 7.75 4.12 -43.38
CA ARG A 207 7.62 2.76 -42.85
C ARG A 207 8.39 2.58 -41.54
N ASN A 208 9.66 2.97 -41.51
CA ASN A 208 10.50 2.85 -40.32
C ASN A 208 9.98 3.70 -39.15
N ARG A 209 9.43 4.90 -39.43
CA ARG A 209 8.75 5.71 -38.40
C ARG A 209 7.51 5.00 -37.83
N GLN A 210 6.68 4.41 -38.68
CA GLN A 210 5.52 3.64 -38.22
C GLN A 210 5.92 2.42 -37.39
N GLU A 211 6.96 1.70 -37.80
CA GLU A 211 7.50 0.56 -37.05
C GLU A 211 8.06 1.00 -35.70
N LYS A 212 8.86 2.08 -35.68
CA LYS A 212 9.37 2.68 -34.44
C LYS A 212 8.23 3.05 -33.50
N ASP A 213 7.19 3.72 -33.99
CA ASP A 213 6.05 4.14 -33.17
C ASP A 213 5.28 2.95 -32.60
N ARG A 214 5.14 1.87 -33.38
CA ARG A 214 4.54 0.61 -32.91
C ARG A 214 5.36 -0.02 -31.80
N GLU A 215 6.67 -0.12 -31.97
CA GLU A 215 7.56 -0.71 -30.96
C GLU A 215 7.70 0.18 -29.71
N ALA A 216 7.68 1.50 -29.86
CA ALA A 216 7.64 2.44 -28.73
C ALA A 216 6.33 2.31 -27.92
N ARG A 217 5.18 2.15 -28.59
CA ARG A 217 3.91 1.86 -27.91
C ARG A 217 3.93 0.51 -27.22
N ARG A 218 4.50 -0.52 -27.86
CA ARG A 218 4.69 -1.84 -27.25
C ARG A 218 5.55 -1.75 -26.00
N LEU A 219 6.64 -1.01 -26.05
CA LEU A 219 7.52 -0.76 -24.90
C LEU A 219 6.76 -0.10 -23.74
N ALA A 220 6.01 0.96 -24.00
CA ALA A 220 5.21 1.64 -22.99
C ALA A 220 4.14 0.72 -22.36
N GLN A 221 3.54 -0.16 -23.16
CA GLN A 221 2.60 -1.17 -22.65
C GLN A 221 3.29 -2.20 -21.74
N LEU A 222 4.49 -2.66 -22.10
CA LEU A 222 5.27 -3.59 -21.26
C LEU A 222 5.67 -2.92 -19.94
N GLU A 223 6.08 -1.66 -19.96
CA GLU A 223 6.40 -0.88 -18.75
C GLU A 223 5.18 -0.72 -17.84
N SER A 224 4.03 -0.35 -18.40
CA SER A 224 2.79 -0.24 -17.63
C SER A 224 2.34 -1.57 -17.03
N ARG A 225 2.46 -2.68 -17.78
CA ARG A 225 2.15 -4.03 -17.27
C ARG A 225 3.06 -4.41 -16.10
N LYS A 226 4.37 -4.18 -16.24
CA LYS A 226 5.35 -4.43 -15.17
C LYS A 226 5.00 -3.66 -13.90
N GLU A 227 4.68 -2.37 -14.02
CA GLU A 227 4.40 -1.51 -12.87
C GLU A 227 3.09 -1.89 -12.17
N ARG A 228 2.02 -2.21 -12.93
CA ARG A 228 0.75 -2.72 -12.38
C ARG A 228 0.94 -4.04 -11.62
N ASN A 229 1.72 -4.97 -12.20
CA ASN A 229 1.99 -6.26 -11.59
C ASN A 229 2.78 -6.12 -10.28
N LEU A 230 3.83 -5.29 -10.26
CA LEU A 230 4.63 -5.04 -9.06
C LEU A 230 3.80 -4.37 -7.94
N THR A 231 3.04 -3.33 -8.29
CA THR A 231 2.22 -2.60 -7.31
C THR A 231 1.08 -3.46 -6.74
N ALA A 232 0.42 -4.27 -7.57
CA ALA A 232 -0.64 -5.18 -7.13
C ALA A 232 -0.14 -6.21 -6.11
N VAL A 233 1.05 -6.81 -6.35
CA VAL A 233 1.62 -7.79 -5.42
C VAL A 233 2.13 -7.14 -4.14
N GLN A 234 2.79 -5.99 -4.23
CA GLN A 234 3.25 -5.26 -3.04
C GLN A 234 2.07 -4.89 -2.13
N LEU A 235 0.98 -4.36 -2.71
CA LEU A 235 -0.21 -3.97 -1.95
C LEU A 235 -0.89 -5.17 -1.29
N THR A 236 -1.03 -6.27 -2.03
CA THR A 236 -1.69 -7.49 -1.51
C THR A 236 -0.84 -8.14 -0.42
N ALA A 237 0.47 -8.25 -0.61
CA ALA A 237 1.39 -8.78 0.40
C ALA A 237 1.38 -7.93 1.68
N GLN A 238 1.35 -6.59 1.55
CA GLN A 238 1.31 -5.70 2.70
C GLN A 238 -0.01 -5.80 3.47
N ARG A 239 -1.15 -5.87 2.78
CA ARG A 239 -2.47 -6.07 3.41
C ARG A 239 -2.53 -7.38 4.18
N THR A 240 -2.08 -8.48 3.58
CA THR A 240 -2.06 -9.80 4.24
C THR A 240 -1.15 -9.82 5.46
N ARG A 241 0.06 -9.24 5.38
CA ARG A 241 0.95 -9.10 6.54
C ARG A 241 0.32 -8.30 7.68
N ASN A 242 -0.28 -7.15 7.37
CA ASN A 242 -0.92 -6.32 8.38
C ASN A 242 -2.08 -7.06 9.06
N ARG A 243 -2.89 -7.80 8.30
CA ARG A 243 -3.99 -8.60 8.85
C ARG A 243 -3.48 -9.73 9.75
N LEU A 244 -2.43 -10.45 9.34
CA LEU A 244 -1.81 -11.49 10.18
C LEU A 244 -1.25 -10.92 11.50
N GLN A 245 -0.61 -9.74 11.45
CA GLN A 245 -0.14 -9.07 12.67
C GLN A 245 -1.29 -8.67 13.60
N GLN A 246 -2.41 -8.19 13.05
CA GLN A 246 -3.61 -7.89 13.84
C GLN A 246 -4.17 -9.15 14.50
N LEU A 247 -4.36 -10.23 13.74
CA LEU A 247 -4.84 -11.51 14.29
C LEU A 247 -3.94 -12.03 15.41
N SER A 248 -2.61 -11.98 15.23
CA SER A 248 -1.68 -12.42 16.28
C SER A 248 -1.78 -11.59 17.57
N ARG A 249 -2.09 -10.29 17.46
CA ARG A 249 -2.34 -9.42 18.63
C ARG A 249 -3.68 -9.75 19.29
N ASP A 250 -4.70 -10.04 18.51
CA ASP A 250 -6.02 -10.38 19.02
C ASP A 250 -6.04 -11.78 19.69
N GLU A 251 -5.36 -12.77 19.11
CA GLU A 251 -5.15 -14.09 19.70
C GLU A 251 -4.44 -14.00 21.06
N SER A 252 -3.36 -13.21 21.16
CA SER A 252 -2.63 -13.04 22.43
C SER A 252 -3.47 -12.32 23.49
N ARG A 253 -4.28 -11.32 23.10
CA ARG A 253 -5.24 -10.67 24.01
C ARG A 253 -6.28 -11.64 24.55
N ILE A 254 -6.91 -12.44 23.68
CA ILE A 254 -7.93 -13.41 24.09
C ILE A 254 -7.31 -14.51 24.94
N ALA A 255 -6.13 -15.03 24.58
CA ALA A 255 -5.41 -16.02 25.38
C ALA A 255 -5.10 -15.53 26.80
N ASN A 256 -4.62 -14.29 26.93
CA ASN A 256 -4.39 -13.66 28.22
C ASN A 256 -5.69 -13.51 29.02
N ALA A 257 -6.79 -13.12 28.36
CA ALA A 257 -8.09 -13.00 29.01
C ALA A 257 -8.62 -14.35 29.52
N ILE A 258 -8.45 -15.43 28.75
CA ILE A 258 -8.80 -16.79 29.17
C ILE A 258 -7.97 -17.20 30.39
N SER A 259 -6.65 -16.98 30.38
CA SER A 259 -5.80 -17.31 31.54
C SER A 259 -6.18 -16.52 32.80
N ALA A 260 -6.60 -15.26 32.66
CA ALA A 260 -7.07 -14.43 33.76
C ALA A 260 -8.41 -14.94 34.33
N LEU A 261 -9.33 -15.37 33.46
CA LEU A 261 -10.60 -15.97 33.89
C LEU A 261 -10.40 -17.34 34.53
N GLU A 262 -9.49 -18.17 34.03
CA GLU A 262 -9.17 -19.47 34.63
C GLU A 262 -8.51 -19.33 36.00
N THR A 263 -7.58 -18.39 36.16
CA THR A 263 -6.96 -18.11 37.47
C THR A 263 -7.98 -17.57 38.46
N ALA A 264 -8.90 -16.69 38.03
CA ALA A 264 -10.02 -16.23 38.85
C ALA A 264 -10.96 -17.38 39.25
N ARG A 265 -11.29 -18.28 38.32
CA ARG A 265 -12.10 -19.48 38.60
C ARG A 265 -11.43 -20.38 39.64
N ARG A 266 -10.14 -20.72 39.46
CA ARG A 266 -9.40 -21.57 40.41
C ARG A 266 -9.33 -20.96 41.81
N ARG A 267 -9.13 -19.63 41.90
CA ARG A 267 -9.17 -18.90 43.18
C ARG A 267 -10.55 -18.97 43.86
N ALA A 268 -11.63 -18.87 43.09
CA ALA A 268 -12.98 -19.00 43.62
C ALA A 268 -13.31 -20.44 44.07
N GLU A 269 -12.80 -21.46 43.36
CA GLU A 269 -12.98 -22.87 43.71
C GLU A 269 -12.12 -23.31 44.92
N MET A 270 -10.94 -22.71 45.11
CA MET A 270 -10.08 -22.94 46.29
C MET A 270 -10.56 -22.22 47.57
N SER A 271 -11.57 -21.36 47.47
CA SER A 271 -12.19 -20.69 48.62
C SER A 271 -13.73 -20.83 48.63
N PRO A 272 -14.27 -22.06 48.77
CA PRO A 272 -15.73 -22.25 48.83
C PRO A 272 -16.36 -21.73 50.13
N ASN A 273 -15.54 -21.44 51.15
CA ASN A 273 -15.98 -21.08 52.50
C ASN A 273 -15.49 -19.69 52.97
N ALA A 274 -15.04 -18.82 52.06
CA ALA A 274 -14.89 -17.40 52.37
C ALA A 274 -16.29 -16.81 52.57
N ARG A 275 -16.71 -16.80 53.84
CA ARG A 275 -17.87 -16.07 54.36
C ARG A 275 -17.88 -14.68 53.70
N PRO A 276 -18.95 -14.25 53.03
CA PRO A 276 -18.99 -12.90 52.48
C PRO A 276 -18.79 -11.95 53.66
N ALA A 277 -17.67 -11.23 53.66
CA ALA A 277 -17.46 -10.15 54.60
C ALA A 277 -18.65 -9.21 54.44
N ALA A 278 -19.36 -8.95 55.55
CA ALA A 278 -20.52 -8.08 55.56
C ALA A 278 -20.16 -6.76 54.84
N PRO A 279 -20.94 -6.30 53.85
CA PRO A 279 -20.63 -5.08 53.13
C PRO A 279 -20.79 -3.88 54.08
N SER A 280 -19.70 -3.41 54.67
CA SER A 280 -19.63 -2.10 55.31
C SER A 280 -19.60 -1.03 54.22
N THR A 281 -20.77 -0.68 53.70
CA THR A 281 -20.93 0.49 52.83
C THR A 281 -20.89 1.74 53.71
N ILE A 282 -19.95 2.64 53.44
CA ILE A 282 -20.02 4.01 54.00
C ILE A 282 -21.25 4.63 53.37
N ARG A 283 -22.27 4.91 54.17
CA ARG A 283 -23.46 5.62 53.72
C ARG A 283 -23.21 7.12 53.86
N THR A 284 -23.97 7.93 53.13
CA THR A 284 -23.91 9.39 53.22
C THR A 284 -24.10 9.92 54.66
N GLY A 285 -24.70 9.12 55.56
CA GLY A 285 -24.83 9.43 57.00
C GLY A 285 -23.59 9.16 57.87
N ASP A 286 -22.56 8.49 57.34
CA ASP A 286 -21.28 8.25 58.02
C ASP A 286 -20.28 9.40 57.76
N LEU A 287 -20.61 10.32 56.84
CA LEU A 287 -19.83 11.52 56.58
C LEU A 287 -19.79 12.39 57.84
N GLY A 288 -18.59 12.58 58.40
CA GLY A 288 -18.36 13.31 59.65
C GLY A 288 -18.31 12.45 60.92
N ARG A 289 -18.60 11.14 60.83
CA ARG A 289 -18.50 10.17 61.96
C ARG A 289 -17.33 9.20 61.82
N LEU A 290 -16.53 9.35 60.77
CA LEU A 290 -15.35 8.54 60.52
C LEU A 290 -14.22 8.94 61.47
N ALA A 291 -13.52 7.94 62.04
CA ALA A 291 -12.38 8.18 62.92
C ALA A 291 -11.23 8.83 62.14
N TRP A 292 -10.57 9.82 62.74
CA TRP A 292 -9.36 10.39 62.16
C TRP A 292 -8.25 9.33 62.09
N PRO A 293 -7.52 9.20 60.97
CA PRO A 293 -6.46 8.20 60.82
C PRO A 293 -5.27 8.51 61.72
N VAL A 294 -5.02 9.79 62.02
CA VAL A 294 -3.97 10.26 62.92
C VAL A 294 -4.38 11.62 63.49
N ASP A 295 -4.01 11.89 64.74
CA ASP A 295 -4.22 13.19 65.39
C ASP A 295 -3.08 14.15 64.99
N GLY A 296 -3.41 15.19 64.23
CA GLY A 296 -2.40 16.10 63.67
C GLY A 296 -2.98 17.32 62.95
N THR A 297 -2.13 18.27 62.61
CA THR A 297 -2.54 19.50 61.89
C THR A 297 -2.64 19.24 60.39
N ILE A 298 -3.67 19.79 59.73
CA ILE A 298 -3.84 19.64 58.28
C ILE A 298 -2.81 20.50 57.55
N ILE A 299 -1.92 19.86 56.78
CA ILE A 299 -0.86 20.50 55.97
C ILE A 299 -1.42 20.95 54.62
N TYR A 300 -2.26 20.13 53.98
CA TYR A 300 -2.94 20.48 52.73
C TYR A 300 -4.33 19.84 52.66
N ARG A 301 -5.24 20.49 51.94
CA ARG A 301 -6.64 20.06 51.77
C ARG A 301 -6.89 19.53 50.37
N PHE A 302 -7.87 18.64 50.25
CA PHE A 302 -8.35 18.16 48.96
C PHE A 302 -8.90 19.30 48.12
N GLY A 303 -8.58 19.32 46.83
CA GLY A 303 -9.10 20.29 45.87
C GLY A 303 -8.04 21.01 45.05
N ARG A 304 -8.45 22.05 44.32
CA ARG A 304 -7.57 22.89 43.53
C ARG A 304 -7.05 24.02 44.41
N VAL A 305 -5.74 24.14 44.53
CA VAL A 305 -5.07 25.25 45.22
C VAL A 305 -4.27 26.03 44.18
N ILE A 306 -4.45 27.35 44.19
CA ILE A 306 -3.68 28.27 43.35
C ILE A 306 -2.43 28.65 44.16
N ASN A 307 -1.27 28.23 43.68
CA ASN A 307 -0.01 28.60 44.31
C ASN A 307 0.34 30.06 44.01
N PRO A 308 1.20 30.71 44.82
CA PRO A 308 1.66 32.10 44.60
C PRO A 308 2.25 32.37 43.21
N ASN A 309 2.68 31.31 42.50
CA ASN A 309 3.23 31.37 41.13
C ASN A 309 2.14 31.23 40.03
N ASN A 310 0.87 31.49 40.36
CA ASN A 310 -0.30 31.39 39.49
C ASN A 310 -0.50 30.01 38.83
N THR A 311 0.06 28.96 39.42
CA THR A 311 -0.06 27.58 38.96
C THR A 311 -1.17 26.88 39.77
N THR A 312 -2.12 26.24 39.09
CA THR A 312 -3.19 25.49 39.74
C THR A 312 -2.73 24.06 40.01
N THR A 313 -2.42 23.73 41.27
CA THR A 313 -2.09 22.37 41.70
C THR A 313 -3.34 21.72 42.28
N ARG A 314 -3.67 20.51 41.81
CA ARG A 314 -4.81 19.73 42.32
C ARG A 314 -4.32 18.69 43.31
N TRP A 315 -4.76 18.80 44.56
CA TRP A 315 -4.55 17.80 45.60
C TRP A 315 -5.68 16.78 45.58
N ASN A 316 -5.33 15.50 45.39
CA ASN A 316 -6.30 14.39 45.37
C ASN A 316 -6.53 13.77 46.77
N GLY A 317 -6.09 14.44 47.84
CA GLY A 317 -6.31 14.02 49.22
C GLY A 317 -6.02 15.14 50.22
N ILE A 318 -6.09 14.80 51.51
CA ILE A 318 -5.67 15.67 52.62
C ILE A 318 -4.31 15.20 53.16
N GLY A 319 -3.49 16.13 53.62
CA GLY A 319 -2.23 15.84 54.32
C GLY A 319 -2.37 16.20 55.79
N ILE A 320 -2.02 15.29 56.69
CA ILE A 320 -2.08 15.48 58.14
C ILE A 320 -0.66 15.32 58.68
N GLY A 321 -0.17 16.33 59.40
CA GLY A 321 1.17 16.32 59.99
C GLY A 321 1.20 15.56 61.31
N ALA A 322 2.11 14.60 61.42
CA ALA A 322 2.33 13.80 62.62
C ALA A 322 3.83 13.51 62.82
N ASN A 323 4.25 13.24 64.05
CA ASN A 323 5.65 12.90 64.35
C ASN A 323 6.02 11.53 63.77
N PRO A 324 7.27 11.32 63.30
CA PRO A 324 7.72 10.02 62.82
C PRO A 324 7.48 8.91 63.87
N GLY A 325 6.88 7.80 63.46
CA GLY A 325 6.56 6.66 64.34
C GLY A 325 5.17 6.69 64.98
N THR A 326 4.34 7.71 64.73
CA THR A 326 2.93 7.69 65.17
C THR A 326 2.14 6.60 64.46
N SER A 327 1.39 5.81 65.23
CA SER A 327 0.52 4.76 64.68
C SER A 327 -0.64 5.36 63.89
N VAL A 328 -0.83 4.89 62.65
CA VAL A 328 -1.93 5.31 61.78
C VAL A 328 -3.07 4.30 61.89
N LYS A 329 -4.26 4.79 62.24
CA LYS A 329 -5.47 3.99 62.39
C LYS A 329 -6.22 3.90 61.07
N SER A 330 -6.83 2.75 60.81
CA SER A 330 -7.75 2.64 59.69
C SER A 330 -9.04 3.41 59.99
N ILE A 331 -9.47 4.23 59.03
CA ILE A 331 -10.69 5.03 59.11
C ILE A 331 -11.95 4.13 59.08
N SER A 332 -11.84 2.92 58.52
CA SER A 332 -12.93 1.95 58.43
C SER A 332 -12.43 0.51 58.45
N ALA A 333 -13.28 -0.45 58.80
CA ALA A 333 -12.96 -1.87 58.65
C ALA A 333 -12.84 -2.22 57.15
N GLY A 334 -11.74 -2.86 56.73
CA GLY A 334 -11.49 -3.22 55.34
C GLY A 334 -10.29 -4.15 55.19
N GLU A 335 -10.01 -4.58 53.97
CA GLU A 335 -8.88 -5.46 53.65
C GLU A 335 -7.75 -4.67 52.99
N VAL A 336 -6.52 -4.92 53.40
CA VAL A 336 -5.34 -4.29 52.79
C VAL A 336 -5.08 -4.95 51.43
N VAL A 337 -5.22 -4.18 50.35
CA VAL A 337 -4.97 -4.67 48.97
C VAL A 337 -3.54 -4.40 48.53
N LEU A 338 -2.95 -3.32 49.04
CA LEU A 338 -1.60 -2.91 48.68
C LEU A 338 -0.91 -2.32 49.91
N ALA A 339 0.32 -2.77 50.17
CA ALA A 339 1.22 -2.18 51.16
C ALA A 339 2.62 -2.13 50.53
N ASP A 340 2.82 -1.17 49.63
CA ASP A 340 4.06 -1.04 48.86
C ASP A 340 4.36 0.44 48.55
N ASN A 341 5.55 0.71 48.06
CA ASN A 341 5.98 2.05 47.67
C ASN A 341 5.34 2.46 46.33
N VAL A 342 4.51 3.51 46.34
CA VAL A 342 3.79 3.97 45.13
C VAL A 342 4.39 5.28 44.63
N GLY A 343 5.26 5.19 43.63
CA GLY A 343 5.81 6.36 42.93
C GLY A 343 6.45 7.39 43.87
N THR A 344 6.08 8.66 43.71
CA THR A 344 6.56 9.77 44.56
C THR A 344 5.81 9.91 45.89
N TYR A 345 4.79 9.08 46.14
CA TYR A 345 3.98 9.12 47.35
C TYR A 345 4.63 8.39 48.53
N GLY A 346 5.64 7.54 48.29
CA GLY A 346 6.32 6.80 49.35
C GLY A 346 5.57 5.51 49.75
N PRO A 347 5.92 4.91 50.91
CA PRO A 347 5.26 3.71 51.41
C PRO A 347 3.76 3.96 51.59
N THR A 348 2.95 3.27 50.79
CA THR A 348 1.50 3.51 50.68
C THR A 348 0.74 2.25 51.05
N VAL A 349 -0.27 2.41 51.91
CA VAL A 349 -1.19 1.34 52.28
C VAL A 349 -2.59 1.67 51.72
N ILE A 350 -3.09 0.82 50.83
CA ILE A 350 -4.43 0.94 50.24
C ILE A 350 -5.33 -0.13 50.86
N VAL A 351 -6.40 0.31 51.50
CA VAL A 351 -7.42 -0.55 52.10
C VAL A 351 -8.66 -0.51 51.21
N THR A 352 -9.10 -1.68 50.72
CA THR A 352 -10.35 -1.81 49.97
C THR A 352 -11.46 -2.37 50.85
N ARG A 353 -12.70 -2.12 50.44
CA ARG A 353 -13.87 -2.88 50.88
C ARG A 353 -14.49 -3.59 49.67
N ALA A 354 -15.38 -4.54 49.92
CA ALA A 354 -15.88 -5.53 48.93
C ALA A 354 -16.76 -4.97 47.78
N ASN A 355 -16.67 -3.69 47.41
CA ASN A 355 -17.31 -3.14 46.21
C ASN A 355 -16.28 -2.33 45.37
N PRO A 356 -16.11 -2.58 44.05
CA PRO A 356 -15.01 -2.02 43.24
C PRO A 356 -15.07 -0.51 42.96
N LEU A 357 -16.03 0.22 43.53
CA LEU A 357 -16.31 1.63 43.18
C LEU A 357 -15.97 2.65 44.28
N ASP A 358 -15.54 2.22 45.47
CA ASP A 358 -15.11 3.12 46.56
C ASP A 358 -13.73 2.72 47.08
N VAL A 359 -12.68 3.38 46.57
CA VAL A 359 -11.31 3.26 47.11
C VAL A 359 -11.15 4.32 48.19
N SER A 360 -11.03 3.89 49.46
CA SER A 360 -10.56 4.79 50.52
C SER A 360 -9.05 4.75 50.54
N LEU A 361 -8.41 5.73 49.91
CA LEU A 361 -6.98 5.97 50.11
C LEU A 361 -6.80 6.44 51.55
N LEU A 362 -6.16 5.64 52.40
CA LEU A 362 -5.66 6.17 53.66
C LEU A 362 -4.65 7.28 53.31
N PRO A 363 -4.78 8.48 53.89
CA PRO A 363 -3.84 9.55 53.61
C PRO A 363 -2.43 9.12 54.01
N ASN A 364 -1.52 9.31 53.06
CA ASN A 364 -0.11 8.98 53.08
C ASN A 364 0.61 9.17 54.42
N VAL A 365 1.46 8.18 54.75
CA VAL A 365 2.67 8.40 55.54
C VAL A 365 3.76 8.93 54.59
N CYS A 366 3.74 10.23 54.30
CA CYS A 366 4.85 10.87 53.60
C CYS A 366 5.94 11.27 54.60
N SER A 367 6.97 10.45 54.75
CA SER A 367 8.25 10.92 55.30
C SER A 367 8.97 11.72 54.21
N HIS A 368 8.91 13.06 54.26
CA HIS A 368 9.91 13.89 53.57
C HIS A 368 11.21 13.84 54.40
N PRO A 369 12.34 13.36 53.85
CA PRO A 369 13.61 13.43 54.55
C PRO A 369 14.08 14.89 54.56
N SER A 370 13.95 15.55 55.71
CA SER A 370 14.80 16.70 56.01
C SER A 370 16.19 16.17 56.34
N SER A 371 17.17 16.67 55.60
CA SER A 371 18.61 16.60 55.83
C SER A 371 19.00 16.38 57.30
N ALA A 372 19.49 15.18 57.63
CA ALA A 372 20.50 14.85 58.65
C ALA A 372 20.55 13.31 58.80
N GLY A 373 21.75 12.73 58.78
CA GLY A 373 21.95 11.28 58.69
C GLY A 373 21.71 10.46 59.97
N ILE A 374 21.91 9.14 59.81
CA ILE A 374 22.06 8.05 60.82
C ILE A 374 20.78 7.15 60.97
N PRO A 375 20.92 5.80 61.11
CA PRO A 375 20.09 4.81 60.39
C PRO A 375 18.86 4.27 61.13
N PHE A 376 17.99 3.59 60.37
CA PHE A 376 16.83 2.81 60.82
C PHE A 376 17.19 1.65 61.77
N PRO A 377 16.43 1.41 62.85
CA PRO A 377 16.39 0.10 63.49
C PRO A 377 15.35 -0.81 62.80
N LEU A 378 15.80 -2.01 62.48
CA LEU A 378 15.02 -3.15 61.98
C LEU A 378 13.89 -3.49 62.96
N LEU A 379 12.65 -3.60 62.46
CA LEU A 379 11.58 -4.25 63.20
C LEU A 379 11.84 -5.76 63.23
N ARG A 380 12.19 -6.18 64.44
CA ARG A 380 12.54 -7.52 64.90
C ARG A 380 11.42 -8.52 64.59
N ARG A 381 11.79 -9.58 63.85
CA ARG A 381 10.99 -10.79 63.66
C ARG A 381 11.23 -11.69 64.88
N GLU A 382 10.37 -11.63 65.89
CA GLU A 382 10.34 -12.65 66.95
C GLU A 382 9.54 -13.86 66.46
N MET A 383 10.28 -14.91 66.11
CA MET A 383 9.75 -16.27 66.04
C MET A 383 9.79 -16.90 67.44
N ALA A 384 8.68 -17.49 67.86
CA ALA A 384 8.59 -18.59 68.82
C ALA A 384 7.41 -19.44 68.32
N GLY A 385 7.58 -20.65 67.78
CA GLY A 385 8.05 -21.88 68.40
C GLY A 385 7.21 -23.04 67.81
N PRO A 386 7.60 -24.31 67.97
CA PRO A 386 7.77 -25.23 66.85
C PRO A 386 6.57 -26.17 66.63
N TYR A 387 6.36 -26.63 65.40
CA TYR A 387 5.75 -27.94 65.16
C TYR A 387 6.43 -28.63 63.96
N PRO A 388 6.56 -29.97 64.00
CA PRO A 388 7.07 -30.79 62.90
C PRO A 388 6.19 -30.75 61.65
#